data_AF-A0A813NPF8-F1
#
_entry.id   AF-A0A813NPF8-F1
#
_cell.length_a   1.000
_cell.length_b   1.000
_cell.length_c   1.000
_cell.angle_alpha   90.00
_cell.angle_beta   90.00
_cell.angle_gamma   90.00
#
_symmetry.space_group_name_H-M   'P 1'
#
loop_
_entity.id
_entity.type
_entity.pdbx_description
1 polymer ?
#
loop_
_entity_poly.entity_id
_entity_poly.type
_entity_poly.pdbx_seq_one_letter_code
_entity_poly.pdbx_strand_id
1 'polypeptide(L)'
;MILTTLDLGDNEIGDNGAQSLANALINNRTLITLNLERNKIRDEGAQHIANAIAIRLVHQNSSELTENLPTILKLCEWITLNTTNLSQVEKSTLFNFCQMPIDRILAPKMKQDLLINMMKLMDSSSSLYNPH
;
A
#
# COMPACT_ATOMS: atom_id res chain seq x y z
N MET A 1 -21.35 -6.14 9.89
CA MET A 1 -20.09 -6.89 10.15
C MET A 1 -18.94 -5.99 9.73
N ILE A 2 -18.03 -5.67 10.64
CA ILE A 2 -16.86 -4.83 10.35
C ILE A 2 -15.69 -5.79 10.14
N LEU A 3 -15.14 -5.87 8.93
CA LEU A 3 -13.97 -6.71 8.64
C LEU A 3 -12.72 -5.87 8.88
N THR A 4 -12.01 -6.11 9.97
CA THR A 4 -10.81 -5.38 10.39
C THR A 4 -9.52 -6.13 10.07
N THR A 5 -9.57 -7.45 9.96
CA THR A 5 -8.39 -8.29 9.69
C THR A 5 -8.73 -9.31 8.62
N LEU A 6 -7.86 -9.41 7.61
CA LEU A 6 -7.93 -10.36 6.52
C LEU A 6 -6.55 -11.02 6.39
N ASP A 7 -6.49 -12.28 6.81
CA ASP A 7 -5.31 -13.11 6.60
C ASP A 7 -5.51 -13.98 5.36
N LEU A 8 -4.65 -13.75 4.37
CA LEU A 8 -4.61 -14.51 3.14
C LEU A 8 -3.21 -15.10 2.91
N GLY A 9 -2.38 -15.25 3.93
CA GLY A 9 -1.06 -15.84 3.79
C GLY A 9 -1.09 -17.25 3.17
N ASP A 10 -0.09 -17.56 2.34
CA ASP A 10 0.14 -18.90 1.77
C ASP A 10 -1.00 -19.46 0.88
N ASN A 11 -1.65 -18.61 0.08
CA ASN A 11 -2.79 -18.97 -0.79
C ASN A 11 -2.50 -18.87 -2.30
N GLU A 12 -1.25 -18.70 -2.70
CA GLU A 12 -0.85 -18.61 -4.13
C GLU A 12 -1.63 -17.61 -4.99
N ILE A 13 -2.11 -16.50 -4.39
CA ILE A 13 -2.96 -15.50 -5.06
C ILE A 13 -2.41 -15.00 -6.40
N GLY A 14 -1.09 -14.82 -6.49
CA GLY A 14 -0.41 -14.29 -7.68
C GLY A 14 -0.81 -12.84 -8.02
N ASP A 15 -0.28 -12.32 -9.13
CA ASP A 15 -0.48 -10.91 -9.52
C ASP A 15 -1.93 -10.58 -9.87
N ASN A 16 -2.61 -11.48 -10.59
CA ASN A 16 -4.02 -11.31 -10.99
C ASN A 16 -4.97 -11.32 -9.79
N GLY A 17 -4.70 -12.19 -8.81
CA GLY A 17 -5.49 -12.22 -7.58
C GLY A 17 -5.23 -10.98 -6.72
N ALA A 18 -3.99 -10.48 -6.69
CA ALA A 18 -3.64 -9.24 -6.01
C ALA A 18 -4.33 -8.02 -6.64
N GLN A 19 -4.44 -7.96 -7.97
CA GLN A 19 -5.23 -6.93 -8.68
C GLN A 19 -6.72 -7.00 -8.31
N SER A 20 -7.30 -8.20 -8.25
CA SER A 20 -8.70 -8.38 -7.86
C SER A 20 -8.94 -7.94 -6.40
N LEU A 21 -8.00 -8.30 -5.51
CA LEU A 21 -8.03 -7.89 -4.11
C LEU A 21 -7.89 -6.37 -3.96
N ALA A 22 -7.01 -5.74 -4.74
CA ALA A 22 -6.84 -4.29 -4.77
C ALA A 22 -8.16 -3.57 -5.10
N ASN A 23 -8.87 -4.00 -6.13
CA ASN A 23 -10.17 -3.43 -6.48
C ASN A 23 -11.20 -3.55 -5.35
N ALA A 24 -11.17 -4.65 -4.60
CA ALA A 24 -12.03 -4.83 -3.43
C ALA A 24 -11.61 -3.92 -2.25
N LEU A 25 -10.30 -3.71 -2.05
CA LEU A 25 -9.75 -2.89 -0.98
C LEU A 25 -10.07 -1.39 -1.13
N ILE A 26 -10.17 -0.87 -2.36
CA ILE A 26 -10.56 0.53 -2.61
C ILE A 26 -11.91 0.86 -1.95
N ASN A 27 -12.84 -0.10 -1.99
CA ASN A 27 -14.18 0.06 -1.45
C ASN A 27 -14.30 -0.35 0.02
N ASN A 28 -13.31 -1.07 0.56
CA ASN A 28 -13.32 -1.52 1.94
C ASN A 28 -12.70 -0.46 2.86
N ARG A 29 -13.50 0.16 3.73
CA ARG A 29 -13.02 1.19 4.66
C ARG A 29 -12.67 0.68 6.05
N THR A 30 -12.98 -0.57 6.36
CA THR A 30 -12.88 -1.12 7.72
C THR A 30 -11.64 -1.98 7.94
N LEU A 31 -10.96 -2.40 6.86
CA LEU A 31 -9.81 -3.29 6.95
C LEU A 31 -8.57 -2.57 7.48
N ILE A 32 -8.06 -3.05 8.62
CA ILE A 32 -6.91 -2.54 9.38
C ILE A 32 -5.69 -3.46 9.24
N THR A 33 -5.88 -4.74 8.93
CA THR A 33 -4.78 -5.69 8.80
C THR A 33 -5.01 -6.59 7.60
N LEU A 34 -4.01 -6.65 6.73
CA LEU A 34 -3.97 -7.52 5.56
C LEU A 34 -2.66 -8.30 5.60
N ASN A 35 -2.75 -9.63 5.68
CA ASN A 35 -1.59 -10.50 5.53
C ASN A 35 -1.62 -11.16 4.15
N LEU A 36 -0.56 -10.95 3.37
CA LEU A 36 -0.39 -11.51 2.04
C LEU A 36 0.95 -12.22 1.87
N GLU A 37 1.61 -12.57 2.97
CA GLU A 37 2.87 -13.31 2.92
C GLU A 37 2.72 -14.61 2.14
N ARG A 38 3.77 -14.99 1.40
CA ARG A 38 3.85 -16.27 0.66
C ARG A 38 2.77 -16.49 -0.41
N ASN A 39 2.25 -15.44 -1.04
CA ASN A 39 1.20 -15.56 -2.06
C ASN A 39 1.66 -15.57 -3.52
N LYS A 40 2.96 -15.72 -3.80
CA LYS A 40 3.53 -15.61 -5.16
C LYS A 40 3.17 -14.29 -5.87
N ILE A 41 2.84 -13.26 -5.10
CA ILE A 41 2.60 -11.90 -5.60
C ILE A 41 3.96 -11.30 -5.93
N ARG A 42 4.14 -10.90 -7.19
CA ARG A 42 5.35 -10.26 -7.69
C ARG A 42 5.13 -8.74 -7.70
N ASP A 43 6.09 -8.04 -8.28
CA ASP A 43 6.13 -6.57 -8.34
C ASP A 43 4.82 -5.97 -8.87
N GLU A 44 4.23 -6.56 -9.92
CA GLU A 44 2.98 -6.07 -10.51
C GLU A 44 1.78 -6.21 -9.56
N GLY A 45 1.58 -7.36 -8.92
CA GLY A 45 0.50 -7.54 -7.95
C GLY A 45 0.69 -6.69 -6.69
N ALA A 46 1.94 -6.52 -6.24
CA ALA A 46 2.29 -5.65 -5.14
C ALA A 46 1.88 -4.19 -5.41
N GLN A 47 2.12 -3.71 -6.63
CA GLN A 47 1.74 -2.37 -7.08
C GLN A 47 0.23 -2.16 -7.01
N HIS A 48 -0.57 -3.13 -7.47
CA HIS A 48 -2.03 -3.01 -7.42
C HIS A 48 -2.55 -2.83 -5.99
N ILE A 49 -2.08 -3.66 -5.05
CA ILE A 49 -2.51 -3.59 -3.64
C ILE A 49 -2.08 -2.27 -3.01
N ALA A 50 -0.85 -1.82 -3.29
CA ALA A 50 -0.33 -0.54 -2.80
C ALA A 50 -1.20 0.63 -3.28
N ASN A 51 -1.57 0.66 -4.56
CA ASN A 51 -2.41 1.70 -5.14
C ASN A 51 -3.80 1.74 -4.50
N ALA A 52 -4.44 0.58 -4.34
CA ALA A 52 -5.76 0.50 -3.73
C ALA A 52 -5.78 1.06 -2.31
N ILE A 53 -4.74 0.78 -1.53
CA ILE A 53 -4.63 1.26 -0.16
C ILE A 53 -4.30 2.75 -0.15
N ALA A 54 -3.39 3.23 -1.00
CA ALA A 54 -3.09 4.66 -1.12
C ALA A 54 -4.34 5.49 -1.44
N ILE A 55 -5.13 5.05 -2.43
CA ILE A 55 -6.41 5.67 -2.80
C ILE A 55 -7.38 5.64 -1.62
N ARG A 56 -7.52 4.49 -0.96
CA ARG A 56 -8.37 4.34 0.23
C ARG A 56 -8.04 5.40 1.29
N LEU A 57 -6.75 5.61 1.57
CA LEU A 57 -6.28 6.52 2.63
C LEU A 57 -6.54 8.00 2.32
N VAL A 58 -6.46 8.39 1.05
CA VAL A 58 -6.76 9.77 0.61
C VAL A 58 -8.24 10.08 0.83
N HIS A 59 -9.10 9.08 0.66
CA HIS A 59 -10.53 9.21 0.88
C HIS A 59 -10.95 9.00 2.34
N GLN A 60 -10.02 8.69 3.26
CA GLN A 60 -10.31 8.45 4.68
C GLN A 60 -10.06 9.69 5.55
N ASN A 61 -10.85 9.80 6.62
CA ASN A 61 -10.72 10.89 7.59
C ASN A 61 -9.44 10.73 8.43
N SER A 62 -8.98 11.81 9.07
CA SER A 62 -7.72 11.80 9.83
C SER A 62 -7.70 10.83 11.02
N SER A 63 -8.85 10.52 11.61
CA SER A 63 -8.99 9.49 12.66
C SER A 63 -8.85 8.06 12.12
N GLU A 64 -9.43 7.80 10.95
CA GLU A 64 -9.36 6.48 10.28
C GLU A 64 -7.94 6.19 9.77
N LEU A 65 -7.18 7.23 9.40
CA LEU A 65 -5.78 7.08 9.00
C LEU A 65 -4.92 6.52 10.15
N THR A 66 -5.19 6.91 11.40
CA THR A 66 -4.42 6.45 12.57
C THR A 66 -4.62 4.96 12.80
N GLU A 67 -5.86 4.47 12.64
CA GLU A 67 -6.20 3.06 12.77
C GLU A 67 -5.64 2.22 11.61
N ASN A 68 -5.55 2.79 10.42
CA ASN A 68 -5.05 2.11 9.22
C ASN A 68 -3.53 2.23 9.02
N LEU A 69 -2.84 3.02 9.84
CA LEU A 69 -1.40 3.24 9.74
C LEU A 69 -0.58 1.92 9.85
N PRO A 70 -0.91 0.97 10.75
CA PRO A 70 -0.21 -0.31 10.79
C PRO A 70 -0.30 -1.09 9.48
N THR A 71 -1.41 -0.98 8.74
CA THR A 71 -1.55 -1.61 7.42
C THR A 71 -0.54 -1.04 6.43
N ILE A 72 -0.37 0.29 6.44
CA ILE A 72 0.53 1.01 5.53
C ILE A 72 1.97 0.59 5.81
N LEU A 73 2.37 0.59 7.08
CA LEU A 73 3.73 0.23 7.48
C LEU A 73 4.07 -1.20 7.09
N LYS A 74 3.16 -2.15 7.39
CA LYS A 74 3.33 -3.55 6.97
C LYS A 74 3.44 -3.69 5.46
N LEU A 75 2.71 -2.90 4.68
CA LEU A 75 2.79 -2.93 3.23
C LEU A 75 4.07 -2.32 2.70
N CYS A 76 4.51 -1.18 3.22
CA CYS A 76 5.79 -0.58 2.84
C CYS A 76 6.94 -1.55 3.12
N GLU A 77 6.90 -2.23 4.27
CA GLU A 77 7.83 -3.30 4.61
C GLU A 77 7.71 -4.47 3.63
N TRP A 78 6.50 -4.98 3.39
CA TRP A 78 6.25 -6.11 2.51
C TRP A 78 6.67 -5.82 1.05
N ILE A 79 6.37 -4.64 0.52
CA ILE A 79 6.81 -4.18 -0.81
C ILE A 79 8.34 -4.13 -0.86
N THR A 80 9.00 -3.62 0.18
CA THR A 80 10.48 -3.55 0.22
C THR A 80 11.13 -4.93 0.19
N LEU A 81 10.49 -5.93 0.80
CA LEU A 81 10.98 -7.31 0.89
C LEU A 81 10.63 -8.17 -0.33
N ASN A 82 9.49 -7.90 -0.98
CA ASN A 82 8.96 -8.75 -2.05
C ASN A 82 9.14 -8.17 -3.46
N THR A 83 9.60 -6.92 -3.60
CA THR A 83 9.85 -6.32 -4.91
C THR A 83 11.33 -6.24 -5.28
N THR A 84 11.65 -6.67 -6.50
CA THR A 84 13.02 -6.64 -7.02
C THR A 84 13.32 -5.41 -7.88
N ASN A 85 12.29 -4.78 -8.45
CA ASN A 85 12.43 -3.65 -9.37
C ASN A 85 12.59 -2.28 -8.70
N LEU A 86 12.44 -2.17 -7.38
CA LEU A 86 12.70 -0.90 -6.70
C LEU A 86 14.19 -0.61 -6.65
N SER A 87 14.56 0.59 -7.10
CA SER A 87 15.90 1.14 -6.97
C SER A 87 16.28 1.32 -5.49
N GLN A 88 17.58 1.41 -5.21
CA GLN A 88 18.08 1.62 -3.84
C GLN A 88 17.52 2.89 -3.19
N VAL A 89 17.26 3.93 -3.99
CA VAL A 89 16.68 5.20 -3.51
C VAL A 89 15.24 5.00 -3.07
N GLU A 90 14.47 4.24 -3.82
CA GLU A 90 13.07 3.91 -3.55
C GLU A 90 12.92 3.06 -2.29
N LYS A 91 13.76 2.03 -2.14
CA LYS A 91 13.83 1.20 -0.92
C LYS A 91 14.21 2.04 0.30
N SER A 92 15.20 2.92 0.16
CA SER A 92 15.62 3.82 1.25
C SER A 92 14.53 4.84 1.63
N THR A 93 13.77 5.33 0.64
CA THR A 93 12.67 6.27 0.85
C THR A 93 11.51 5.60 1.59
N LEU A 94 11.14 4.38 1.20
CA LEU A 94 10.14 3.56 1.90
C LEU A 94 10.58 3.23 3.33
N PHE A 95 11.85 2.84 3.50
CA PHE A 95 12.39 2.53 4.82
C PHE A 95 12.35 3.76 5.74
N ASN A 96 12.76 4.92 5.24
CA ASN A 96 12.68 6.18 5.99
C ASN A 96 11.23 6.54 6.32
N PHE A 97 10.30 6.32 5.40
CA PHE A 97 8.87 6.53 5.63
C PHE A 97 8.33 5.64 6.75
N CYS A 98 8.70 4.35 6.76
CA CYS A 98 8.32 3.40 7.81
C CYS A 98 8.81 3.82 9.21
N GLN A 99 9.89 4.59 9.29
CA GLN A 99 10.47 5.08 10.54
C GLN A 99 9.95 6.46 10.97
N MET A 100 9.09 7.11 10.19
CA MET A 100 8.58 8.43 10.54
C MET A 100 7.60 8.37 11.72
N PRO A 101 7.61 9.38 12.61
CA PRO A 101 6.65 9.46 13.70
C PRO A 101 5.23 9.65 13.17
N ILE A 102 4.26 8.99 13.81
CA ILE A 102 2.84 8.97 13.43
C ILE A 102 2.30 10.38 13.22
N ASP A 103 2.64 11.33 14.10
CA ASP A 103 2.19 12.72 14.03
C ASP A 103 2.59 13.43 12.73
N ARG A 104 3.75 13.07 12.15
CA ARG A 104 4.16 13.58 10.83
C ARG A 104 3.40 12.90 9.71
N ILE A 105 3.09 11.60 9.82
CA ILE A 105 2.35 10.85 8.81
C ILE A 105 0.90 11.34 8.70
N LEU A 106 0.30 11.76 9.83
CA LEU A 106 -1.06 12.29 9.89
C LEU A 106 -1.20 13.71 9.30
N ALA A 107 -0.10 14.42 9.04
CA ALA A 107 -0.15 15.77 8.47
C ALA A 107 -0.82 15.77 7.08
N PRO A 108 -1.73 16.71 6.77
CA PRO A 108 -2.45 16.73 5.48
C PRO A 108 -1.52 16.69 4.26
N LYS A 109 -0.40 17.42 4.35
CA LYS A 109 0.65 17.44 3.33
C LYS A 109 1.32 16.07 3.17
N MET A 110 1.51 15.34 4.27
CA MET A 110 2.11 14.01 4.25
C MET A 110 1.16 12.95 3.67
N LYS A 111 -0.16 13.10 3.81
CA LYS A 111 -1.12 12.22 3.11
C LYS A 111 -0.96 12.33 1.60
N GLN A 112 -0.81 13.56 1.09
CA GLN A 112 -0.52 13.81 -0.33
C GLN A 112 0.87 13.31 -0.72
N ASP A 113 1.89 13.59 0.09
CA ASP A 113 3.27 13.14 -0.20
C ASP A 113 3.39 11.61 -0.17
N LEU A 114 2.67 10.92 0.72
CA LEU A 114 2.57 9.46 0.76
C LEU A 114 1.90 8.94 -0.51
N LEU A 115 0.77 9.51 -0.92
CA LEU A 115 0.11 9.14 -2.17
C LEU A 115 1.06 9.34 -3.37
N ILE A 116 1.69 10.49 -3.46
CA ILE A 116 2.61 10.84 -4.55
C ILE A 116 3.85 9.94 -4.54
N ASN A 117 4.42 9.65 -3.38
CA ASN A 117 5.60 8.78 -3.28
C ASN A 117 5.22 7.33 -3.57
N MET A 118 4.09 6.83 -3.07
CA MET A 118 3.57 5.52 -3.46
C MET A 118 3.32 5.47 -4.97
N MET A 119 2.68 6.48 -5.56
CA MET A 119 2.45 6.55 -7.01
C MET A 119 3.75 6.63 -7.81
N LYS A 120 4.73 7.42 -7.38
CA LYS A 120 6.05 7.54 -8.03
C LYS A 120 6.87 6.26 -7.94
N LEU A 121 6.82 5.56 -6.81
CA LEU A 121 7.41 4.23 -6.63
C LEU A 121 6.81 3.20 -7.61
N MET A 122 5.60 3.47 -8.13
CA MET A 122 4.83 2.58 -9.01
C MET A 122 4.91 2.99 -10.50
N ASP A 123 5.14 4.27 -10.82
CA ASP A 123 5.32 4.77 -12.20
C ASP A 123 6.71 4.44 -12.79
N SER A 124 7.67 4.02 -11.96
CA SER A 124 9.01 3.56 -12.40
C SER A 124 8.97 2.37 -13.37
N SER A 125 7.79 1.72 -13.56
CA SER A 125 7.62 0.61 -14.50
C SER A 125 6.53 0.74 -15.56
N SER A 126 5.64 1.75 -15.57
CA SER A 126 4.68 1.93 -16.69
C SER A 126 3.93 3.28 -16.67
N SER A 127 3.96 3.95 -17.81
CA SER A 127 3.33 5.24 -18.14
C SER A 127 1.79 5.25 -18.10
N LEU A 128 1.14 5.15 -16.94
CA LEU A 128 -0.33 5.10 -16.89
C LEU A 128 -1.00 5.96 -15.81
N TYR A 129 -0.34 7.02 -15.31
CA TYR A 129 -1.08 8.13 -14.69
C TYR A 129 -1.31 9.25 -15.71
N ASN A 130 -2.43 9.19 -16.42
CA ASN A 130 -2.97 10.32 -17.18
C ASN A 130 -4.16 10.89 -16.39
N PRO A 131 -3.99 12.00 -15.66
CA PRO A 131 -5.11 12.64 -14.95
C PRO A 131 -5.87 13.52 -15.95
N HIS A 132 -6.82 12.91 -16.67
CA HIS A 132 -7.87 13.64 -17.39
C HIS A 132 -9.24 13.03 -17.08
#